data_AF-A0A7C2P800-F1
#
_entry.id   AF-A0A7C2P800-F1
#
_cell.length_a   1.000
_cell.length_b   1.000
_cell.length_c   1.000
_cell.angle_alpha   90.00
_cell.angle_beta   90.00
_cell.angle_gamma   90.00
#
_symmetry.space_group_name_H-M   'P 1'
#
loop_
_entity.id
_entity.type
_entity.pdbx_description
1 polymer ?
#
loop_
_entity_poly.entity_id
_entity_poly.type
_entity_poly.pdbx_seq_one_letter_code
_entity_poly.pdbx_strand_id
1 'polypeptide(L)' 'MPPIYKVSYVVIGEEHPGAILNTEREPRVGDTVRIGDREFRILEVQELIPPHGDFHFLHASLKAA' A
#
# COMPACT_ATOMS: atom_id res chain seq x y z
N MET A 1 -6.05 -17.70 9.31
CA MET A 1 -4.61 -17.35 9.26
C MET A 1 -4.49 -15.88 9.66
N PRO A 2 -3.31 -15.28 9.89
CA PRO A 2 -3.26 -13.81 9.90
C PRO A 2 -3.70 -13.28 8.52
N PRO A 3 -4.47 -12.18 8.45
CA PRO A 3 -4.92 -11.62 7.18
C PRO A 3 -3.73 -11.18 6.31
N ILE A 4 -3.84 -11.39 5.00
CA ILE A 4 -2.84 -10.98 4.02
C ILE A 4 -3.42 -9.82 3.21
N TYR A 5 -2.77 -8.66 3.32
CA TYR A 5 -3.13 -7.46 2.57
C TYR A 5 -2.20 -7.35 1.36
N LYS A 6 -2.75 -7.58 0.17
CA LYS A 6 -2.05 -7.33 -1.09
C LYS A 6 -2.27 -5.87 -1.47
N VAL A 7 -1.24 -5.06 -1.31
CA VAL A 7 -1.33 -3.60 -1.44
C VAL A 7 -0.62 -3.16 -2.72
N SER A 8 -1.35 -2.47 -3.59
CA SER A 8 -0.81 -1.74 -4.74
C SER A 8 -0.42 -0.33 -4.30
N TYR A 9 0.86 -0.12 -4.05
CA TYR A 9 1.42 1.18 -3.73
C TYR A 9 1.70 1.98 -5.00
N VAL A 10 1.17 3.19 -5.08
CA VAL A 10 1.37 4.11 -6.22
C VAL A 10 1.88 5.44 -5.70
N VAL A 11 3.03 5.88 -6.19
CA VAL A 11 3.63 7.18 -5.80
C VAL A 11 3.03 8.28 -6.67
N ILE A 12 2.36 9.24 -6.03
CA ILE A 12 1.81 10.43 -6.68
C ILE A 12 2.96 11.36 -7.09
N GLY A 13 2.92 11.83 -8.33
CA GLY A 13 3.86 12.84 -8.84
C GLY A 13 5.15 12.26 -9.42
N GLU A 14 5.29 10.94 -9.45
CA GLU A 14 6.38 10.26 -10.14
C GLU A 14 5.83 9.32 -11.20
N GLU A 15 6.49 9.24 -12.36
CA GLU A 15 6.06 8.37 -13.44
C GLU A 15 6.18 6.90 -12.99
N HIS A 16 7.27 6.54 -12.30
CA HIS A 16 7.49 5.26 -11.59
C HIS A 16 8.41 5.47 -10.37
N PRO A 17 7.97 5.13 -9.13
CA PRO A 17 8.05 3.75 -8.65
C PRO A 17 6.87 3.38 -7.74
N GLY A 18 5.86 2.72 -8.31
CA GLY A 18 4.91 1.94 -7.51
C GLY A 18 5.45 0.55 -7.16
N ALA A 19 4.83 -0.14 -6.21
CA ALA A 19 5.15 -1.53 -5.90
C ALA A 19 3.90 -2.26 -5.43
N ILE A 20 3.78 -3.55 -5.76
CA ILE A 20 2.76 -4.41 -5.17
C ILE A 20 3.44 -5.24 -4.10
N LEU A 21 3.03 -5.07 -2.84
CA LEU A 21 3.60 -5.79 -1.70
C LEU A 21 2.49 -6.49 -0.92
N ASN A 22 2.83 -7.66 -0.37
CA ASN A 22 1.99 -8.30 0.63
C ASN A 22 2.42 -7.83 2.02
N THR A 23 1.47 -7.42 2.84
CA THR A 23 1.70 -6.95 4.19
C THR A 23 0.81 -7.73 5.17
N GLU A 24 1.32 -7.98 6.37
CA GLU A 24 0.57 -8.67 7.44
C GLU A 24 -0.30 -7.70 8.24
N ARG A 25 -0.12 -6.40 8.02
CA ARG A 25 -0.87 -5.34 8.69
C ARG A 25 -1.49 -4.45 7.64
N GLU A 26 -2.75 -4.09 7.86
CA GLU A 26 -3.45 -3.14 7.03
C GLU A 26 -2.70 -1.80 7.00
N PRO A 27 -2.32 -1.29 5.82
CA PRO A 27 -1.69 0.01 5.68
C PRO A 27 -2.64 1.11 6.12
N ARG A 28 -2.12 2.15 6.76
CA ARG A 28 -2.92 3.29 7.23
C ARG A 28 -2.40 4.60 6.66
N VAL A 29 -3.31 5.55 6.48
CA VAL A 29 -2.94 6.93 6.14
C VAL A 29 -2.00 7.48 7.21
N GLY A 30 -0.87 8.03 6.77
CA GLY A 30 0.18 8.55 7.64
C GLY A 30 1.33 7.58 7.90
N ASP A 31 1.19 6.29 7.58
CA ASP A 31 2.29 5.32 7.69
C ASP A 31 3.41 5.66 6.70
N THR A 32 4.63 5.25 7.06
CA THR A 32 5.80 5.31 6.16
C THR A 32 6.06 3.93 5.59
N VAL A 33 6.17 3.84 4.26
CA VAL A 33 6.53 2.61 3.55
C VAL A 33 7.85 2.79 2.82
N ARG A 34 8.69 1.76 2.82
CA ARG A 34 9.97 1.75 2.10
C ARG A 34 9.82 0.97 0.80
N ILE A 35 10.05 1.62 -0.33
CA ILE A 35 10.07 0.99 -1.66
C ILE A 35 11.49 1.12 -2.21
N GLY A 36 12.18 -0.02 -2.36
CA GLY A 36 13.61 -0.04 -2.63
C GLY A 36 14.40 0.63 -1.49
N ASP A 37 15.16 1.66 -1.84
CA ASP A 37 15.98 2.46 -0.91
C ASP A 37 15.34 3.81 -0.54
N ARG A 38 14.06 4.02 -0.88
CA ARG A 38 13.35 5.28 -0.66
C ARG A 38 12.18 5.10 0.29
N GLU A 39 11.91 6.13 1.08
CA GLU A 39 10.76 6.18 1.99
C GLU A 39 9.67 7.08 1.43
N PHE A 40 8.43 6.64 1.63
CA PHE A 40 7.24 7.34 1.17
C PHE A 40 6.17 7.31 2.25
N ARG A 41 5.34 8.36 2.30
CA ARG A 41 4.22 8.46 3.23
C ARG A 41 2.92 8.07 2.54
N ILE A 42 2.12 7.23 3.20
CA ILE A 42 0.77 6.89 2.75
C ILE A 42 -0.15 8.09 2.95
N LEU A 43 -0.79 8.53 1.87
CA LEU A 43 -1.76 9.62 1.88
C LEU A 43 -3.20 9.12 1.85
N GLU A 44 -3.44 7.98 1.19
CA GLU A 44 -4.75 7.40 1.01
C GLU A 44 -4.64 5.88 0.93
N VAL A 45 -5.64 5.19 1.46
CA VAL A 45 -5.80 3.73 1.34
C VAL A 45 -7.24 3.45 0.93
N GLN A 46 -7.41 2.66 -0.12
CA GLN A 46 -8.71 2.26 -0.65
C GLN A 46 -8.74 0.75 -0.86
N GLU A 47 -9.83 0.11 -0.44
CA GLU A 47 -10.07 -1.30 -0.77
C GLU A 47 -10.65 -1.39 -2.19
N LEU A 48 -9.94 -2.09 -3.08
CA LEU A 48 -10.27 -2.14 -4.51
C LEU A 48 -11.40 -3.11 -4.82
N ILE A 49 -11.48 -4.21 -4.07
CA ILE A 49 -12.53 -5.23 -4.19
C ILE A 49 -12.90 -5.71 -2.79
N PRO A 50 -14.15 -6.20 -2.59
CA PRO A 50 -14.55 -6.79 -1.31
C PRO A 50 -13.57 -7.88 -0.86
N PRO A 51 -13.27 -7.98 0.45
CA PRO A 51 -12.37 -8.99 0.96
C PRO A 51 -12.87 -10.40 0.65
N HIS A 52 -11.95 -11.28 0.31
CA HIS A 52 -12.27 -12.69 0.07
C HIS A 52 -11.68 -13.55 1.20
N GLY A 53 -12.43 -13.67 2.30
CA GLY A 53 -11.93 -14.31 3.52
C GLY A 53 -10.81 -13.48 4.16
N ASP A 54 -9.64 -14.08 4.37
CA ASP A 54 -8.46 -13.45 4.98
C ASP A 54 -7.62 -12.61 3.96
N PHE A 55 -8.06 -12.51 2.70
CA PHE A 55 -7.34 -11.79 1.64
C PHE A 55 -7.99 -10.44 1.30
N HIS A 56 -7.19 -9.39 1.41
CA HIS A 56 -7.60 -8.01 1.10
C HIS A 56 -6.77 -7.46 -0.05
N PHE A 57 -7.42 -6.75 -0.97
CA PHE A 57 -6.77 -6.07 -2.09
C PHE A 57 -6.93 -4.58 -1.92
N LEU A 58 -5.82 -3.94 -1.56
CA LEU A 58 -5.80 -2.52 -1.24
C LEU A 58 -5.00 -1.75 -2.28
N HIS A 59 -5.38 -0.50 -2.50
CA HIS A 59 -4.62 0.50 -3.22
C HIS A 59 -4.17 1.56 -2.22
N ALA A 60 -2.90 1.91 -2.23
CA ALA A 60 -2.35 2.93 -1.36
C ALA A 60 -1.61 3.99 -2.17
N SER A 61 -2.06 5.24 -2.06
CA SER A 61 -1.41 6.37 -2.71
C SER A 61 -0.34 6.94 -1.79
N LEU A 62 0.85 7.15 -2.34
CA LEU A 62 2.04 7.54 -1.63
C LEU A 62 2.54 8.92 -2.08
N LYS A 63 3.30 9.59 -1.23
CA LYS A 63 4.08 10.78 -1.59
C LYS A 63 5.49 10.65 -1.02
N ALA A 64 6.49 11.11 -1.77
CA ALA A 64 7.86 11.22 -1.27
C ALA A 64 7.86 12.10 0.00
N ALA A 65 8.52 11.60 1.05
CA ALA A 65 8.66 12.31 2.32
C ALA A 65 9.45 13.62 2.15
#